data_AF-E0U661-F1
#
_entry.id   AF-E0U661-F1
#
_cell.length_a   1.000
_cell.length_b   1.000
_cell.length_c   1.000
_cell.angle_alpha   90.00
_cell.angle_beta   90.00
_cell.angle_gamma   90.00
#
_symmetry.space_group_name_H-M   'P 1'
#
loop_
_entity.id
_entity.type
_entity.pdbx_description
1 polymer ?
#
loop_
_entity_poly.entity_id
_entity_poly.type
_entity_poly.pdbx_seq_one_letter_code
_entity_poly.pdbx_strand_id
1 'polypeptide(L)'
;MSAGFFSPDDLPSAPTPLDRQLRLGLEEAVGKYFYAYCDAITQVLLSKSDWHFSITEEALRLIINCQNREVYWQILGVIEQLGLCIQEIASEQAIIRVCPSDQKKHPLEIQVGEITAYWDWYEKRDS
;
A
#
# COMPACT_ATOMS: atom_id res chain seq x y z
N MET A 1 13.52 -25.05 26.66
CA MET A 1 12.60 -24.27 25.80
C MET A 1 12.03 -25.24 24.79
N SER A 2 10.87 -25.83 25.09
CA SER A 2 10.29 -26.88 24.25
C SER A 2 9.47 -26.20 23.16
N ALA A 3 9.91 -26.33 21.90
CA ALA A 3 9.10 -26.00 20.75
C ALA A 3 7.85 -26.90 20.78
N GLY A 4 6.67 -26.30 20.78
CA GLY A 4 5.42 -27.03 20.63
C GLY A 4 5.42 -27.74 19.28
N PHE A 5 5.48 -29.06 19.30
CA PHE A 5 5.23 -29.90 18.12
C PHE A 5 3.73 -29.84 17.84
N PHE A 6 3.32 -28.93 16.94
CA PHE A 6 1.97 -28.97 16.38
C PHE A 6 1.84 -30.22 15.51
N SER A 7 0.68 -30.88 15.56
CA SER A 7 0.38 -31.99 14.66
C SER A 7 0.36 -31.44 13.22
N PRO A 8 0.73 -32.21 12.18
CA PRO A 8 0.64 -31.73 10.80
C PRO A 8 -0.79 -31.29 10.39
N ASP A 9 -1.83 -31.78 11.09
CA ASP A 9 -3.22 -31.33 10.94
C ASP A 9 -3.51 -29.94 11.55
N ASP A 10 -2.65 -29.45 12.44
CA ASP A 10 -2.76 -28.12 13.06
C ASP A 10 -2.00 -27.04 12.27
N LEU A 11 -1.32 -27.41 11.18
CA LEU A 11 -0.62 -26.46 10.33
C LEU A 11 -1.61 -25.85 9.31
N PRO A 12 -1.56 -24.52 9.07
CA PRO A 12 -2.38 -23.91 8.04
C PRO A 12 -2.03 -24.54 6.68
N SER A 13 -3.07 -24.98 5.96
CA SER A 13 -2.91 -25.54 4.62
C SER A 13 -2.31 -24.48 3.69
N ALA A 14 -1.36 -24.90 2.85
CA ALA A 14 -0.75 -24.00 1.86
C ALA A 14 -1.83 -23.43 0.91
N PRO A 15 -1.74 -22.16 0.51
CA PRO A 15 -2.74 -21.51 -0.32
C PRO A 15 -2.93 -22.25 -1.64
N THR A 16 -4.17 -22.61 -1.91
CA THR A 16 -4.58 -23.32 -3.12
C THR A 16 -4.57 -22.37 -4.33
N PRO A 17 -4.59 -22.89 -5.57
CA PRO A 17 -4.77 -22.05 -6.76
C PRO A 17 -6.04 -21.20 -6.71
N LEU A 18 -7.11 -21.71 -6.10
CA LEU A 18 -8.36 -20.97 -5.93
C LEU A 18 -8.18 -19.78 -5.00
N ASP A 19 -7.47 -19.96 -3.88
CA ASP A 19 -7.18 -18.87 -2.93
C ASP A 19 -6.38 -17.75 -3.60
N ARG A 20 -5.42 -18.10 -4.47
CA ARG A 20 -4.67 -17.11 -5.26
C ARG A 20 -5.57 -16.32 -6.21
N GLN A 21 -6.49 -16.99 -6.89
CA GLN A 21 -7.43 -16.34 -7.81
C GLN A 21 -8.40 -15.41 -7.05
N LEU A 22 -8.92 -15.85 -5.91
CA LEU A 22 -9.75 -15.01 -5.04
C LEU A 22 -8.99 -13.78 -4.54
N ARG A 23 -7.72 -13.95 -4.17
CA ARG A 23 -6.87 -12.84 -3.73
C ARG A 23 -6.66 -11.80 -4.82
N LEU A 24 -6.33 -12.24 -6.04
CA LEU A 24 -6.19 -11.34 -7.19
C LEU A 24 -7.49 -10.58 -7.49
N GLY A 25 -8.63 -11.28 -7.46
CA GLY A 25 -9.94 -10.64 -7.66
C GLY A 25 -10.26 -9.60 -6.59
N LEU A 26 -9.86 -9.86 -5.34
CA LEU A 26 -10.02 -8.91 -4.24
C LEU A 26 -9.08 -7.70 -4.41
N GLU A 27 -7.81 -7.92 -4.76
CA GLU A 27 -6.84 -6.86 -5.07
C GLU A 27 -7.35 -5.93 -6.18
N GLU A 28 -7.91 -6.50 -7.26
CA GLU A 28 -8.52 -5.72 -8.35
C GLU A 28 -9.78 -4.96 -7.92
N ALA A 29 -10.65 -5.59 -7.12
CA ALA A 29 -11.88 -4.97 -6.66
C ALA A 29 -11.58 -3.78 -5.74
N VAL A 30 -10.69 -3.98 -4.75
CA VAL A 30 -10.24 -2.93 -3.84
C VAL A 30 -9.58 -1.78 -4.63
N GLY A 31 -8.77 -2.10 -5.64
CA GLY A 31 -8.20 -1.09 -6.53
C GLY A 31 -9.24 -0.20 -7.19
N LYS A 32 -10.33 -0.78 -7.71
CA LYS A 32 -11.42 0.00 -8.34
C LYS A 32 -12.12 0.93 -7.33
N TYR A 33 -12.42 0.45 -6.13
CA TYR A 33 -13.05 1.26 -5.09
C TYR A 33 -12.12 2.38 -4.61
N PHE A 34 -10.85 2.06 -4.38
CA PHE A 34 -9.81 3.03 -4.02
C PHE A 34 -9.73 4.16 -5.05
N TYR A 35 -9.54 3.83 -6.33
CA TYR A 35 -9.37 4.83 -7.38
C TYR A 35 -10.61 5.73 -7.52
N ALA A 36 -11.81 5.16 -7.33
CA ALA A 36 -13.06 5.92 -7.38
C ALA A 36 -13.25 6.87 -6.19
N TYR A 37 -12.71 6.53 -5.02
CA TYR A 37 -12.81 7.35 -3.81
C TYR A 37 -11.76 8.47 -3.78
N CYS A 38 -10.62 8.27 -4.43
CA CYS A 38 -9.58 9.29 -4.59
C CYS A 38 -10.11 10.56 -5.27
N ASP A 39 -9.59 11.70 -4.86
CA ASP A 39 -9.90 12.98 -5.50
C ASP A 39 -9.32 13.08 -6.92
N ALA A 40 -9.75 14.09 -7.69
CA ALA A 40 -9.34 14.25 -9.08
C ALA A 40 -7.83 14.42 -9.24
N ILE A 41 -7.15 15.07 -8.29
CA ILE A 41 -5.71 15.28 -8.34
C ILE A 41 -4.97 13.95 -8.14
N THR A 42 -5.35 13.19 -7.11
CA THR A 42 -4.76 11.87 -6.83
C THR A 42 -5.00 10.90 -7.98
N GLN A 43 -6.21 10.87 -8.55
CA GLN A 43 -6.52 10.04 -9.72
C GLN A 43 -5.61 10.35 -10.92
N VAL A 44 -5.38 11.64 -11.22
CA VAL A 44 -4.48 12.05 -12.30
C VAL A 44 -3.04 11.58 -12.04
N LEU A 45 -2.54 11.69 -10.80
CA LEU A 45 -1.19 11.23 -10.46
C LEU A 45 -1.05 9.71 -10.53
N LEU A 46 -2.07 8.98 -10.05
CA LEU A 46 -2.13 7.53 -10.13
C LEU A 46 -2.17 7.06 -11.59
N SER A 47 -2.90 7.74 -12.49
CA SER A 47 -2.93 7.40 -13.92
C SER A 47 -1.58 7.56 -14.64
N LYS A 48 -0.66 8.37 -14.07
CA LYS A 48 0.71 8.56 -14.58
C LYS A 48 1.71 7.56 -13.97
N SER A 49 1.25 6.73 -13.04
CA SER A 49 2.07 5.75 -12.32
C SER A 49 1.53 4.34 -12.58
N ASP A 50 2.37 3.34 -12.39
CA ASP A 50 1.89 1.96 -12.29
C ASP A 50 1.59 1.69 -10.81
N TRP A 51 0.39 1.22 -10.50
CA TRP A 51 0.00 0.97 -9.12
C TRP A 51 -0.92 -0.23 -9.00
N HIS A 52 -0.83 -0.92 -7.87
CA HIS A 52 -1.68 -2.07 -7.58
C HIS A 52 -1.77 -2.29 -6.07
N PHE A 53 -2.82 -2.99 -5.65
CA PHE A 53 -2.88 -3.56 -4.32
C PHE A 53 -2.24 -4.94 -4.30
N SER A 54 -1.59 -5.25 -3.19
CA SER A 54 -1.08 -6.58 -2.89
C SER A 54 -1.52 -6.96 -1.48
N ILE A 55 -2.20 -8.10 -1.37
CA ILE A 55 -2.63 -8.63 -0.08
C ILE A 55 -1.61 -9.67 0.35
N THR A 56 -1.02 -9.44 1.51
CA THR A 56 -0.13 -10.41 2.16
C THR A 56 -0.80 -10.93 3.42
N GLU A 57 -0.22 -11.94 4.06
CA GLU A 57 -0.72 -12.48 5.33
C GLU A 57 -0.79 -11.43 6.44
N GLU A 58 0.05 -10.39 6.34
CA GLU A 58 0.22 -9.35 7.35
C GLU A 58 -0.68 -8.13 7.11
N ALA A 59 -0.80 -7.68 5.85
CA ALA A 59 -1.46 -6.42 5.53
C ALA A 59 -1.84 -6.31 4.04
N LEU A 60 -2.79 -5.42 3.78
CA LEU A 60 -3.07 -4.83 2.47
C LEU A 60 -1.99 -3.77 2.18
N ARG A 61 -1.35 -3.85 1.02
CA ARG A 61 -0.33 -2.88 0.60
C ARG A 61 -0.74 -2.21 -0.71
N LEU A 62 -0.74 -0.89 -0.74
CA LEU A 62 -0.78 -0.11 -1.98
C LEU A 62 0.66 0.09 -2.46
N ILE A 63 0.97 -0.42 -3.65
CA ILE A 63 2.29 -0.26 -4.26
C ILE A 63 2.16 0.71 -5.42
N ILE A 64 2.94 1.80 -5.39
CA ILE A 64 2.98 2.83 -6.45
C ILE A 64 4.39 2.86 -7.02
N ASN A 65 4.52 2.50 -8.29
CA ASN A 65 5.75 2.55 -9.07
C ASN A 65 5.79 3.84 -9.88
N CYS A 66 6.62 4.79 -9.47
CA CYS A 66 6.75 6.09 -10.14
C CYS A 66 7.70 5.99 -11.35
N GLN A 67 7.26 6.50 -12.50
CA GLN A 67 8.03 6.45 -13.75
C GLN A 67 9.21 7.42 -13.79
N ASN A 68 9.14 8.51 -13.03
CA ASN A 68 10.22 9.50 -12.92
C ASN A 68 10.24 10.15 -11.53
N ARG A 69 11.26 10.99 -11.29
CA ARG A 69 11.46 11.70 -10.03
C ARG A 69 10.35 12.72 -9.73
N GLU A 70 9.81 13.40 -10.74
CA GLU A 70 8.77 14.43 -10.55
C GLU A 70 7.48 13.82 -10.04
N VAL A 71 7.03 12.72 -10.67
CA VAL A 71 5.85 11.96 -10.25
C VAL A 71 6.02 11.42 -8.83
N TYR A 72 7.23 10.95 -8.47
CA TYR A 72 7.51 10.52 -7.10
C TYR A 72 7.24 11.62 -6.08
N TRP A 73 7.77 12.82 -6.29
CA TRP A 73 7.54 13.94 -5.37
C TRP A 73 6.07 14.39 -5.35
N GLN A 74 5.38 14.36 -6.50
CA GLN A 74 3.95 14.66 -6.55
C GLN A 74 3.12 13.65 -5.76
N ILE A 75 3.42 12.36 -5.86
CA ILE A 75 2.76 11.30 -5.09
C ILE A 75 3.02 11.49 -3.59
N LEU A 76 4.26 11.82 -3.19
CA LEU A 76 4.55 12.14 -1.79
C LEU A 76 3.76 13.36 -1.29
N GLY A 77 3.57 14.37 -2.14
CA GLY A 77 2.78 15.56 -1.79
C GLY A 77 1.30 15.28 -1.56
N VAL A 78 0.77 14.15 -2.04
CA VAL A 78 -0.64 13.73 -1.83
C VAL A 78 -0.73 12.51 -0.91
N ILE A 79 0.32 12.17 -0.16
CA ILE A 79 0.37 10.93 0.64
C ILE A 79 -0.69 10.90 1.75
N GLU A 80 -1.03 12.04 2.33
CA GLU A 80 -2.11 12.17 3.30
C GLU A 80 -3.46 11.83 2.68
N GLN A 81 -3.74 12.36 1.49
CA GLN A 81 -4.97 12.08 0.74
C GLN A 81 -5.05 10.61 0.36
N LEU A 82 -3.93 10.01 -0.07
CA LEU A 82 -3.84 8.57 -0.31
C LEU A 82 -4.17 7.78 0.96
N GLY A 83 -3.65 8.21 2.12
CA GLY A 83 -3.97 7.64 3.42
C GLY A 83 -5.46 7.65 3.71
N LEU A 84 -6.09 8.82 3.60
CA LEU A 84 -7.53 8.99 3.84
C LEU A 84 -8.38 8.11 2.90
N CYS A 85 -8.01 8.03 1.62
CA CYS A 85 -8.72 7.18 0.66
C CYS A 85 -8.61 5.68 1.00
N ILE A 86 -7.47 5.25 1.55
CA ILE A 86 -7.28 3.86 1.98
C ILE A 86 -8.03 3.59 3.30
N GLN A 87 -8.06 4.54 4.25
CA GLN A 87 -8.79 4.37 5.51
C GLN A 87 -10.29 4.09 5.31
N GLU A 88 -10.86 4.63 4.23
CA GLU A 88 -12.29 4.47 3.91
C GLU A 88 -12.64 3.06 3.40
N ILE A 89 -11.64 2.31 2.93
CA ILE A 89 -11.83 0.97 2.34
C ILE A 89 -11.08 -0.14 3.07
N ALA A 90 -10.11 0.20 3.92
CA ALA A 90 -9.20 -0.74 4.58
C ALA A 90 -8.85 -0.30 6.01
N SER A 91 -8.22 -1.19 6.77
CA SER A 91 -7.80 -0.91 8.14
C SER A 91 -6.60 0.04 8.19
N GLU A 92 -6.39 0.67 9.36
CA GLU A 92 -5.22 1.51 9.66
C GLU A 92 -3.88 0.77 9.54
N GLN A 93 -3.90 -0.56 9.44
CA GLN A 93 -2.73 -1.43 9.23
C GLN A 93 -2.30 -1.53 7.77
N ALA A 94 -3.08 -0.95 6.84
CA ALA A 94 -2.68 -0.90 5.44
C ALA A 94 -1.38 -0.11 5.26
N ILE A 95 -0.58 -0.51 4.27
CA ILE A 95 0.74 0.08 4.02
C ILE A 95 0.73 0.75 2.65
N ILE A 96 1.24 1.98 2.58
CA ILE A 96 1.53 2.66 1.32
C ILE A 96 3.03 2.51 1.04
N ARG A 97 3.35 1.96 -0.13
CA ARG A 97 4.71 1.82 -0.63
C ARG A 97 4.89 2.62 -1.92
N VAL A 98 5.75 3.64 -1.87
CA VAL A 98 6.08 4.48 -3.02
C VAL A 98 7.49 4.13 -3.51
N CYS A 99 7.55 3.50 -4.67
CA CYS A 99 8.80 3.08 -5.32
C CYS A 99 9.28 4.16 -6.29
N PRO A 100 10.50 4.71 -6.11
CA PRO A 100 11.08 5.65 -7.06
C PRO A 100 11.49 4.94 -8.36
N SER A 101 11.50 5.69 -9.48
CA SER A 101 12.00 5.22 -10.79
C SER A 101 13.46 4.71 -10.75
N ASP A 102 14.27 5.26 -9.86
CA ASP A 102 15.64 4.82 -9.63
C ASP A 102 15.63 3.62 -8.69
N GLN A 103 15.79 2.41 -9.25
CA GLN A 103 15.81 1.16 -8.50
C GLN A 103 16.90 1.10 -7.42
N LYS A 104 17.87 2.02 -7.44
CA LYS A 104 18.91 2.13 -6.39
C LYS A 104 18.43 2.86 -5.14
N LYS A 105 17.30 3.56 -5.21
CA LYS A 105 16.73 4.27 -4.07
C LYS A 105 15.74 3.37 -3.34
N HIS A 106 15.81 3.41 -2.02
CA HIS A 106 14.86 2.70 -1.17
C HIS A 106 13.43 3.25 -1.36
N PRO A 107 12.43 2.38 -1.54
CA PRO A 107 11.04 2.77 -1.50
C PRO A 107 10.69 3.41 -0.16
N LEU A 108 9.79 4.39 -0.19
CA LEU A 108 9.14 4.86 1.03
C LEU A 108 8.05 3.84 1.38
N GLU A 109 8.03 3.39 2.62
CA GLU A 109 6.95 2.58 3.18
C GLU A 109 6.40 3.28 4.42
N ILE A 110 5.09 3.42 4.48
CA ILE A 110 4.40 4.03 5.61
C ILE A 110 3.08 3.32 5.87
N GLN A 111 2.79 3.05 7.14
CA GLN A 111 1.50 2.54 7.54
C GLN A 111 0.47 3.67 7.56
N VAL A 112 -0.76 3.39 7.12
CA VAL A 112 -1.83 4.38 7.00
C VAL A 112 -2.13 5.08 8.33
N GLY A 113 -2.13 4.36 9.45
CA GLY A 113 -2.29 4.94 10.79
C GLY A 113 -1.14 5.86 11.23
N GLU A 114 0.01 5.84 10.56
CA GLU A 114 1.19 6.64 10.91
C GLU A 114 1.40 7.86 9.99
N ILE A 115 0.59 8.02 8.94
CA ILE A 115 0.76 9.07 7.92
C ILE A 115 0.74 10.47 8.54
N THR A 116 -0.20 10.75 9.45
CA THR A 116 -0.29 12.06 10.11
C THR A 116 0.98 12.39 10.91
N ALA A 117 1.54 11.39 11.62
CA ALA A 117 2.76 11.59 12.41
C ALA A 117 4.01 11.81 11.54
N TYR A 118 4.07 11.16 10.37
CA TYR A 118 5.17 11.34 9.41
C TYR A 118 5.14 12.72 8.76
N TRP A 119 3.97 13.20 8.37
CA TRP A 119 3.83 14.50 7.69
C TRP A 119 4.13 15.66 8.64
N ASP A 120 3.64 15.60 9.88
CA ASP A 120 3.97 16.55 10.95
C ASP A 120 5.49 16.69 11.19
N TRP A 121 6.24 15.61 11.00
CA TRP A 121 7.70 15.62 11.12
C TRP A 121 8.37 16.24 9.89
N TYR A 122 7.85 15.98 8.69
CA TYR A 122 8.39 16.51 7.45
C TYR A 122 8.26 18.04 7.38
N GLU A 123 7.08 18.58 7.72
CA GLU A 123 6.82 20.04 7.73
C GLU A 123 7.71 20.79 8.73
N LYS A 124 7.99 20.19 9.90
CA LYS A 124 8.90 20.77 10.91
C LYS A 124 10.36 20.82 10.46
N ARG A 125 10.75 20.02 9.46
CA ARG A 125 12.13 19.95 8.98
C ARG A 125 12.44 21.00 7.92
N ASP A 126 11.43 21.44 7.18
CA ASP A 126 11.55 22.44 6.12
C ASP A 126 11.12 23.85 6.56
N SER A 127 10.79 24.04 7.86
CA SER A 127 10.51 25.33 8.52
C SER A 127 11.70 25.86 9.30
#